data_AF-B7RW59-F1
#
_entry.id   AF-B7RW59-F1
#
_cell.length_a   1.000
_cell.length_b   1.000
_cell.length_c   1.000
_cell.angle_alpha   90.00
_cell.angle_beta   90.00
_cell.angle_gamma   90.00
#
_symmetry.space_group_name_H-M   'P 1'
#
loop_
_entity.id
_entity.type
_entity.pdbx_description
1 polymer ?
#
loop_
_entity_poly.entity_id
_entity_poly.type
_entity_poly.pdbx_seq_one_letter_code
_entity_poly.pdbx_strand_id
1 'polypeptide(L)'
;MSRFTAFLLGLSVGTLATYTVIALLVFRIPDWLVLANQPEKAEVGVVLGGGGGSRLRAGLSLYDAGFVSQLLLVDGKKSAWEHIQKNLCLDCAIDGKDVRVLEGSTNTLSDAELVEQFCLENRVSSLLIITDPYHTRRASLIFHSRISLSQVNILVVSSGDYANYMSPEELWWTDESTLQVVLAETSKIAFMFLKRWV
;
A
#
# COMPACT_ATOMS: atom_id res chain seq x y z
N MET A 1 24.43 -48.71 -8.02
CA MET A 1 24.68 -47.48 -7.23
C MET A 1 25.03 -47.87 -5.81
N SER A 2 26.07 -47.27 -5.22
CA SER A 2 26.38 -47.47 -3.79
C SER A 2 25.36 -46.71 -2.93
N ARG A 3 25.13 -47.15 -1.69
CA ARG A 3 24.26 -46.44 -0.72
C ARG A 3 24.69 -44.97 -0.54
N PHE A 4 26.00 -44.71 -0.64
CA PHE A 4 26.58 -43.38 -0.62
C PHE A 4 26.19 -42.53 -1.84
N THR A 5 26.27 -43.10 -3.06
CA THR A 5 25.82 -42.38 -4.27
C THR A 5 24.32 -42.08 -4.27
N ALA A 6 23.49 -42.97 -3.74
CA ALA A 6 22.05 -42.74 -3.59
C ALA A 6 21.76 -41.63 -2.56
N PHE A 7 22.51 -41.60 -1.45
CA PHE A 7 22.42 -40.55 -0.44
C PHE A 7 22.79 -39.17 -1.00
N LEU A 8 23.93 -39.04 -1.69
CA LEU A 8 24.35 -37.79 -2.30
C LEU A 8 23.36 -37.29 -3.36
N LEU A 9 22.83 -38.20 -4.20
CA LEU A 9 21.81 -37.85 -5.19
C LEU A 9 20.54 -37.32 -4.51
N GLY A 10 20.07 -38.00 -3.44
CA GLY A 10 18.93 -37.55 -2.66
C GLY A 10 19.12 -36.17 -2.05
N LEU A 11 20.31 -35.89 -1.51
CA LEU A 11 20.66 -34.57 -0.98
C LEU A 11 20.61 -33.49 -2.06
N SER A 12 21.25 -33.73 -3.22
CA SER A 12 21.23 -32.77 -4.34
C SER A 12 19.82 -32.49 -4.85
N VAL A 13 18.99 -33.53 -4.98
CA VAL A 13 17.57 -33.38 -5.38
C VAL A 13 16.79 -32.57 -4.34
N GLY A 14 16.99 -32.86 -3.05
CA GLY A 14 16.35 -32.12 -1.96
C GLY A 14 16.73 -30.64 -1.94
N THR A 15 18.02 -30.33 -2.11
CA THR A 15 18.53 -28.96 -2.22
C THR A 15 17.94 -28.24 -3.43
N LEU A 16 17.94 -28.86 -4.61
CA LEU A 16 17.36 -28.27 -5.81
C LEU A 16 15.86 -28.01 -5.66
N ALA A 17 15.12 -28.97 -5.10
CA ALA A 17 13.69 -28.81 -4.81
C ALA A 17 13.46 -27.63 -3.86
N THR A 18 14.30 -27.48 -2.83
CA THR A 18 14.21 -26.37 -1.87
C THR A 18 14.44 -25.02 -2.55
N TYR A 19 15.50 -24.88 -3.36
CA TYR A 19 15.74 -23.63 -4.11
C TYR A 19 14.62 -23.32 -5.10
N THR A 20 14.05 -24.34 -5.74
CA THR A 20 12.92 -24.17 -6.66
C THR A 20 11.70 -23.64 -5.93
N VAL A 21 11.36 -24.20 -4.76
CA VAL A 21 10.25 -23.73 -3.94
C VAL A 21 10.50 -22.29 -3.46
N ILE A 22 11.70 -21.98 -2.98
CA ILE A 22 12.06 -20.62 -2.56
C ILE A 22 11.92 -19.64 -3.73
N ALA A 23 12.44 -19.99 -4.90
CA ALA A 23 12.32 -19.14 -6.09
C ALA A 23 10.84 -18.89 -6.45
N LEU A 24 10.02 -19.94 -6.47
CA LEU A 24 8.58 -19.82 -6.72
C LEU A 24 7.88 -18.91 -5.69
N LEU A 25 8.24 -18.99 -4.41
CA LEU A 25 7.70 -18.11 -3.38
C LEU A 25 8.14 -16.65 -3.59
N VAL A 26 9.40 -16.42 -3.94
CA VAL A 26 9.94 -15.08 -4.21
C VAL A 26 9.22 -14.43 -5.40
N PHE A 27 8.95 -15.20 -6.46
CA PHE A 27 8.23 -14.69 -7.63
C PHE A 27 6.79 -14.23 -7.33
N ARG A 28 6.18 -14.71 -6.24
CA ARG A 28 4.82 -14.36 -5.81
C ARG A 28 4.76 -13.20 -4.81
N ILE A 29 5.90 -12.64 -4.40
CA ILE A 29 5.93 -11.53 -3.44
C ILE A 29 5.15 -10.30 -3.96
N PRO A 30 5.35 -9.85 -5.22
CA PRO A 30 4.56 -8.75 -5.79
C PRO A 30 3.05 -8.96 -5.74
N ASP A 31 2.59 -10.14 -6.14
CA ASP A 31 1.15 -10.50 -6.09
C ASP A 31 0.60 -10.42 -4.67
N TRP A 32 1.42 -10.78 -3.68
CA TRP A 32 1.04 -10.65 -2.29
C TRP A 32 1.08 -9.19 -1.82
N LEU A 33 2.02 -8.36 -2.26
CA LEU A 33 2.10 -6.95 -1.87
C LEU A 33 0.93 -6.11 -2.41
N VAL A 34 0.41 -6.45 -3.58
CA VAL A 34 -0.66 -5.69 -4.25
C VAL A 34 -2.02 -6.26 -3.89
N LEU A 35 -2.84 -5.48 -3.19
CA LEU A 35 -4.24 -5.81 -2.92
C LEU A 35 -5.12 -5.39 -4.11
N ALA A 36 -5.76 -6.36 -4.75
CA ALA A 36 -6.70 -6.16 -5.86
C ALA A 36 -8.14 -5.93 -5.37
N ASN A 37 -8.32 -5.08 -4.35
CA ASN A 37 -9.65 -4.77 -3.82
C ASN A 37 -10.39 -3.84 -4.78
N GLN A 38 -11.65 -4.16 -5.09
CA GLN A 38 -12.55 -3.25 -5.78
C GLN A 38 -13.06 -2.20 -4.79
N PRO A 39 -13.18 -0.91 -5.18
CA PRO A 39 -13.69 0.11 -4.29
C PRO A 39 -15.15 -0.15 -3.92
N GLU A 40 -15.47 0.08 -2.65
CA GLU A 40 -16.84 0.07 -2.11
C GLU A 40 -17.17 1.45 -1.55
N LYS A 41 -18.46 1.77 -1.37
CA LYS A 41 -18.83 3.07 -0.79
C LYS A 41 -18.33 3.18 0.65
N ALA A 42 -17.76 4.33 0.98
CA ALA A 42 -17.37 4.71 2.33
C ALA A 42 -17.70 6.19 2.58
N GLU A 43 -17.72 6.60 3.84
CA GLU A 43 -17.94 8.00 4.19
C GLU A 43 -16.77 8.88 3.74
N VAL A 44 -15.55 8.37 3.95
CA VAL A 44 -14.32 9.15 3.77
C VAL A 44 -13.28 8.37 2.98
N GLY A 45 -12.66 9.03 2.00
CA GLY A 45 -11.48 8.54 1.30
C GLY A 45 -10.20 9.14 1.90
N VAL A 46 -9.25 8.31 2.29
CA VAL A 46 -7.97 8.71 2.86
C VAL A 46 -6.89 8.50 1.81
N VAL A 47 -6.32 9.58 1.28
CA VAL A 47 -5.21 9.52 0.33
C VAL A 47 -3.89 9.63 1.09
N LEU A 48 -3.07 8.59 0.99
CA LEU A 48 -1.75 8.57 1.66
C LEU A 48 -0.72 9.41 0.91
N GLY A 49 0.04 10.21 1.65
CA GLY A 49 1.06 11.13 1.13
C GLY A 49 2.25 10.46 0.45
N GLY A 50 3.02 11.27 -0.26
CA GLY A 50 4.07 10.82 -1.18
C GLY A 50 3.55 10.31 -2.54
N GLY A 51 4.46 9.78 -3.36
CA GLY A 51 4.17 9.34 -4.73
C GLY A 51 4.13 10.47 -5.75
N GLY A 52 3.82 10.13 -7.00
CA GLY A 52 3.83 11.03 -8.16
C GLY A 52 2.50 11.72 -8.47
N GLY A 53 1.53 11.73 -7.53
CA GLY A 53 0.19 12.25 -7.75
C GLY A 53 -0.86 11.22 -8.20
N SER A 54 -0.44 10.00 -8.56
CA SER A 54 -1.29 8.83 -8.82
C SER A 54 -2.37 8.62 -7.74
N ARG A 55 -1.98 8.70 -6.47
CA ARG A 55 -2.87 8.51 -5.32
C ARG A 55 -3.93 9.60 -5.21
N LEU A 56 -3.53 10.86 -5.42
CA LEU A 56 -4.46 11.99 -5.41
C LEU A 56 -5.45 11.87 -6.55
N ARG A 57 -4.97 11.54 -7.76
CA ARG A 57 -5.81 11.30 -8.94
C ARG A 57 -6.84 10.19 -8.68
N ALA A 58 -6.41 9.07 -8.11
CA ALA A 58 -7.30 7.97 -7.75
C ALA A 58 -8.35 8.40 -6.71
N GLY A 59 -7.93 9.14 -5.67
CA GLY A 59 -8.85 9.65 -4.66
C GLY A 59 -9.89 10.62 -5.21
N LEU A 60 -9.48 11.53 -6.09
CA LEU A 60 -10.40 12.45 -6.77
C LEU A 60 -11.36 11.69 -7.70
N SER A 61 -10.87 10.69 -8.43
CA SER A 61 -11.73 9.83 -9.27
C SER A 61 -12.78 9.08 -8.45
N LEU A 62 -12.42 8.59 -7.26
CA LEU A 62 -13.37 7.91 -6.36
C LEU A 62 -14.39 8.88 -5.76
N TYR A 63 -13.96 10.10 -5.42
CA TYR A 63 -14.84 11.17 -4.98
C TYR A 63 -15.86 11.53 -6.07
N ASP A 64 -15.39 11.75 -7.30
CA ASP A 64 -16.23 12.13 -8.43
C ASP A 64 -17.19 11.03 -8.88
N ALA A 65 -16.79 9.77 -8.68
CA ALA A 65 -17.66 8.61 -8.88
C ALA A 65 -18.64 8.36 -7.71
N GLY A 66 -18.57 9.13 -6.62
CA GLY A 66 -19.48 9.03 -5.48
C GLY A 66 -19.23 7.81 -4.59
N PHE A 67 -18.01 7.26 -4.59
CA PHE A 67 -17.60 6.24 -3.62
C PHE A 67 -17.36 6.84 -2.23
N VAL A 68 -16.96 8.11 -2.16
CA VAL A 68 -16.74 8.85 -0.92
C VAL A 68 -17.24 10.28 -1.08
N SER A 69 -17.69 10.90 0.01
CA SER A 69 -18.19 12.29 0.01
C SER A 69 -17.18 13.31 0.56
N GLN A 70 -16.08 12.85 1.16
CA GLN A 70 -14.98 13.65 1.69
C GLN A 70 -13.65 12.96 1.44
N LEU A 71 -12.59 13.75 1.19
CA LEU A 71 -11.21 13.28 1.13
C LEU A 71 -10.37 13.80 2.30
N LEU A 72 -9.60 12.91 2.92
CA LEU A 72 -8.51 13.24 3.82
C LEU A 72 -7.18 13.03 3.11
N LEU A 73 -6.39 14.09 3.01
CA LEU A 73 -5.04 14.03 2.48
C LEU A 73 -4.05 14.01 3.65
N VAL A 74 -3.31 12.93 3.82
CA VAL A 74 -2.44 12.75 5.00
C VAL A 74 -0.97 12.82 4.59
N ASP A 75 -0.21 13.75 5.15
CA ASP A 75 1.23 13.88 4.90
C ASP A 75 1.91 14.65 6.06
N GLY A 76 3.23 14.80 6.01
CA GLY A 76 3.96 15.57 7.02
C GLY A 76 3.61 17.06 7.00
N LYS A 77 3.35 17.62 5.81
CA LYS A 77 3.00 19.04 5.63
C LYS A 77 2.03 19.23 4.47
N LYS A 78 1.14 20.21 4.60
CA LYS A 78 0.21 20.64 3.55
C LYS A 78 0.92 21.07 2.27
N SER A 79 2.12 21.66 2.40
CA SER A 79 2.93 22.07 1.25
C SER A 79 3.32 20.90 0.34
N ALA A 80 3.35 19.66 0.83
CA ALA A 80 3.58 18.47 0.01
C ALA A 80 2.42 18.27 -1.00
N TRP A 81 1.18 18.41 -0.55
CA TRP A 81 0.00 18.34 -1.40
C TRP A 81 -0.11 19.50 -2.38
N GLU A 82 0.31 20.71 -1.97
CA GLU A 82 0.41 21.85 -2.88
C GLU A 82 1.46 21.60 -3.98
N HIS A 83 2.60 20.99 -3.63
CA HIS A 83 3.60 20.60 -4.61
C HIS A 83 3.07 19.55 -5.59
N ILE A 84 2.36 18.53 -5.09
CA ILE A 84 1.72 17.51 -5.92
C ILE A 84 0.75 18.16 -6.92
N GLN A 85 -0.18 18.99 -6.46
CA GLN A 85 -1.16 19.64 -7.34
C GLN A 85 -0.52 20.57 -8.38
N LYS A 86 0.53 21.31 -8.00
CA LYS A 86 1.17 22.29 -8.89
C LYS A 86 2.14 21.68 -9.89
N ASN A 87 2.73 20.51 -9.60
CA ASN A 87 3.86 19.99 -10.37
C ASN A 87 3.70 18.55 -10.85
N LEU A 88 2.94 17.71 -10.15
CA LEU A 88 2.90 16.27 -10.39
C LEU A 88 1.53 15.78 -10.88
N CYS A 89 0.45 16.42 -10.44
CA CYS A 89 -0.91 16.15 -10.90
C CYS A 89 -1.62 17.46 -11.26
N LEU A 90 -1.28 18.01 -12.43
CA LEU A 90 -1.76 19.31 -12.92
C LEU A 90 -3.27 19.38 -13.14
N ASP A 91 -3.90 18.21 -13.30
CA ASP A 91 -5.34 18.04 -13.47
C ASP A 91 -6.05 17.55 -12.20
N CYS A 92 -5.33 17.38 -11.09
CA CYS A 92 -5.92 17.09 -9.78
C CYS A 92 -6.45 18.37 -9.12
N ALA A 93 -7.58 18.88 -9.60
CA ALA A 93 -8.25 20.02 -8.97
C ALA A 93 -9.04 19.59 -7.71
N ILE A 94 -8.73 20.20 -6.56
CA ILE A 94 -9.46 19.99 -5.30
C ILE A 94 -10.50 21.08 -5.01
N ASP A 95 -10.50 22.17 -5.78
CA ASP A 95 -11.38 23.31 -5.56
C ASP A 95 -12.85 22.89 -5.68
N GLY A 96 -13.65 23.30 -4.68
CA GLY A 96 -15.07 22.96 -4.61
C GLY A 96 -15.39 21.54 -4.11
N LYS A 97 -14.36 20.74 -3.76
CA LYS A 97 -14.54 19.42 -3.13
C LYS A 97 -14.33 19.51 -1.62
N ASP A 98 -14.99 18.62 -0.86
CA ASP A 98 -14.75 18.48 0.57
C ASP A 98 -13.43 17.73 0.81
N VAL A 99 -12.35 18.50 0.98
CA VAL A 99 -10.99 17.99 1.17
C VAL A 99 -10.38 18.61 2.42
N ARG A 100 -9.91 17.75 3.32
CA ARG A 100 -9.16 18.15 4.52
C ARG A 100 -7.77 17.56 4.49
N VAL A 101 -6.77 18.36 4.88
CA VAL A 101 -5.39 17.90 5.01
C VAL A 101 -5.10 17.59 6.48
N LEU A 102 -4.58 16.41 6.77
CA LEU A 102 -4.04 16.03 8.07
C LEU A 102 -2.50 16.12 8.00
N GLU A 103 -1.94 17.04 8.77
CA GLU A 103 -0.50 17.32 8.81
C GLU A 103 0.18 16.64 10.01
N GLY A 104 1.51 16.50 9.94
CA GLY A 104 2.33 15.98 11.04
C GLY A 104 2.68 14.49 10.92
N SER A 105 2.30 13.82 9.82
CA SER A 105 2.73 12.45 9.57
C SER A 105 4.22 12.37 9.23
N THR A 106 4.88 11.30 9.69
CA THR A 106 6.27 10.98 9.36
C THR A 106 6.42 9.62 8.69
N ASN A 107 5.39 8.78 8.76
CA ASN A 107 5.34 7.44 8.22
C ASN A 107 3.89 6.93 8.23
N THR A 108 3.66 5.75 7.62
CA THR A 108 2.33 5.15 7.53
C THR A 108 1.66 4.82 8.87
N LEU A 109 2.44 4.59 9.95
CA LEU A 109 1.86 4.40 11.28
C LEU A 109 1.27 5.71 11.81
N SER A 110 2.03 6.81 11.73
CA SER A 110 1.51 8.13 12.07
C SER A 110 0.39 8.60 11.14
N ASP A 111 0.35 8.15 9.87
CA ASP A 111 -0.81 8.38 9.00
C ASP A 111 -2.07 7.75 9.63
N ALA A 112 -1.97 6.50 10.05
CA ALA A 112 -3.08 5.77 10.65
C ALA A 112 -3.49 6.36 12.01
N GLU A 113 -2.56 6.88 12.82
CA GLU A 113 -2.85 7.56 14.08
C GLU A 113 -3.63 8.87 13.88
N LEU A 114 -3.23 9.69 12.90
CA LEU A 114 -3.95 10.93 12.57
C LEU A 114 -5.37 10.64 12.06
N VAL A 115 -5.50 9.61 11.24
CA VAL A 115 -6.81 9.18 10.71
C VAL A 115 -7.68 8.58 11.81
N GLU A 116 -7.12 7.78 12.72
CA GLU A 116 -7.82 7.26 13.90
C GLU A 116 -8.43 8.40 14.72
N GLN A 117 -7.62 9.41 15.05
CA GLN A 117 -8.08 10.58 15.81
C GLN A 117 -9.21 11.32 15.07
N PHE A 118 -9.06 11.53 13.76
CA PHE A 118 -10.10 12.14 12.95
C PHE A 118 -11.40 11.33 12.99
N CYS A 119 -11.32 10.01 12.88
CA CYS A 119 -12.50 9.14 12.91
C CYS A 119 -13.22 9.21 14.26
N LEU A 120 -12.47 9.25 15.37
CA LEU A 120 -13.04 9.38 16.72
C LEU A 120 -13.75 10.73 16.92
N GLU A 121 -13.14 11.82 16.47
CA GLU A 121 -13.70 13.17 16.60
C GLU A 121 -14.97 13.36 15.74
N ASN A 122 -15.01 12.75 14.56
CA ASN A 122 -16.07 12.96 13.57
C ASN A 122 -17.07 11.79 13.49
N ARG A 123 -16.88 10.73 14.29
CA ARG A 123 -17.70 9.51 14.31
C ARG A 123 -17.81 8.82 12.95
N VAL A 124 -16.71 8.82 12.20
CA VAL A 124 -16.63 8.14 10.88
C VAL A 124 -16.54 6.64 11.11
N SER A 125 -17.34 5.89 10.35
CA SER A 125 -17.47 4.43 10.49
C SER A 125 -17.03 3.64 9.25
N SER A 126 -16.66 4.31 8.15
CA SER A 126 -16.16 3.65 6.95
C SER A 126 -15.12 4.48 6.20
N LEU A 127 -14.00 3.83 5.81
CA LEU A 127 -12.85 4.44 5.17
C LEU A 127 -12.44 3.68 3.91
N LEU A 128 -12.10 4.43 2.86
CA LEU A 128 -11.29 3.95 1.74
C LEU A 128 -9.86 4.47 1.88
N ILE A 129 -8.88 3.61 2.12
CA ILE A 129 -7.46 3.99 2.15
C ILE A 129 -6.88 3.85 0.75
N ILE A 130 -6.44 4.95 0.15
CA ILE A 130 -6.02 5.04 -1.25
C ILE A 130 -4.50 5.20 -1.31
N THR A 131 -3.83 4.27 -1.99
CA THR A 131 -2.36 4.29 -2.09
C THR A 131 -1.84 3.55 -3.33
N ASP A 132 -0.54 3.61 -3.58
CA ASP A 132 0.10 2.97 -4.74
C ASP A 132 0.08 1.43 -4.63
N PRO A 133 0.10 0.70 -5.76
CA PRO A 133 -0.07 -0.76 -5.79
C PRO A 133 0.80 -1.51 -4.78
N TYR A 134 2.12 -1.33 -4.82
CA TYR A 134 3.07 -2.04 -3.94
C TYR A 134 2.96 -1.64 -2.46
N HIS A 135 2.30 -0.52 -2.15
CA HIS A 135 2.14 -0.05 -0.77
C HIS A 135 0.85 -0.60 -0.11
N THR A 136 -0.11 -1.10 -0.89
CA THR A 136 -1.44 -1.49 -0.41
C THR A 136 -1.42 -2.51 0.74
N ARG A 137 -0.65 -3.60 0.67
CA ARG A 137 -0.58 -4.59 1.75
C ARG A 137 -0.06 -3.98 3.06
N ARG A 138 1.00 -3.18 3.00
CA ARG A 138 1.58 -2.55 4.19
C ARG A 138 0.61 -1.54 4.81
N ALA A 139 -0.03 -0.71 3.99
CA ALA A 139 -1.06 0.20 4.45
C ALA A 139 -2.21 -0.56 5.14
N SER A 140 -2.72 -1.63 4.54
CA SER A 140 -3.77 -2.47 5.12
C SER A 140 -3.39 -3.00 6.50
N LEU A 141 -2.20 -3.61 6.64
CA LEU A 141 -1.74 -4.14 7.92
C LEU A 141 -1.68 -3.06 9.01
N ILE A 142 -1.16 -1.87 8.70
CA ILE A 142 -1.01 -0.77 9.65
C ILE A 142 -2.38 -0.19 10.05
N PHE A 143 -3.23 0.11 9.06
CA PHE A 143 -4.53 0.72 9.34
C PHE A 143 -5.44 -0.22 10.12
N HIS A 144 -5.43 -1.52 9.81
CA HIS A 144 -6.19 -2.50 10.60
C HIS A 144 -5.61 -2.73 11.99
N SER A 145 -4.28 -2.71 12.18
CA SER A 145 -3.71 -2.88 13.52
C SER A 145 -3.96 -1.66 14.40
N ARG A 146 -3.96 -0.45 13.82
CA ARG A 146 -4.16 0.80 14.55
C ARG A 146 -5.64 1.07 14.86
N ILE A 147 -6.52 0.94 13.87
CA ILE A 147 -7.95 1.28 13.99
C ILE A 147 -8.77 0.03 14.35
N SER A 148 -8.25 -0.82 15.23
CA SER A 148 -8.82 -2.15 15.50
C SER A 148 -9.96 -2.18 16.53
N LEU A 149 -10.28 -1.07 17.20
CA LEU A 149 -10.94 -1.16 18.52
C LEU A 149 -12.38 -0.66 18.67
N SER A 150 -13.23 -0.51 17.62
CA SER A 150 -14.69 -0.80 17.75
C SER A 150 -15.67 -0.40 16.64
N GLN A 151 -15.33 0.28 15.53
CA GLN A 151 -16.45 0.76 14.66
C GLN A 151 -16.15 1.16 13.21
N VAL A 152 -14.91 1.04 12.72
CA VAL A 152 -14.56 1.57 11.39
C VAL A 152 -14.30 0.45 10.40
N ASN A 153 -15.11 0.36 9.35
CA ASN A 153 -14.87 -0.50 8.20
C ASN A 153 -13.75 0.10 7.34
N ILE A 154 -12.69 -0.65 7.08
CA ILE A 154 -11.52 -0.16 6.35
C ILE A 154 -11.32 -1.03 5.11
N LEU A 155 -11.27 -0.38 3.95
CA LEU A 155 -10.92 -0.99 2.69
C LEU A 155 -9.74 -0.25 2.06
N VAL A 156 -8.68 -0.98 1.74
CA VAL A 156 -7.53 -0.40 1.04
C VAL A 156 -7.70 -0.58 -0.46
N VAL A 157 -7.59 0.50 -1.22
CA VAL A 157 -7.76 0.54 -2.68
C VAL A 157 -6.45 1.01 -3.32
N SER A 158 -6.03 0.29 -4.35
CA SER A 158 -4.88 0.69 -5.17
C SER A 158 -5.23 1.86 -6.09
N SER A 159 -4.29 2.77 -6.32
CA SER A 159 -4.39 3.76 -7.40
C SER A 159 -4.45 3.13 -8.79
N GLY A 160 -4.05 1.85 -8.92
CA GLY A 160 -3.93 1.15 -10.20
C GLY A 160 -2.77 1.62 -11.07
N ASP A 161 -2.01 2.61 -10.62
CA ASP A 161 -0.91 3.22 -11.34
C ASP A 161 0.43 2.77 -10.73
N TYR A 162 1.20 2.02 -11.53
CA TYR A 162 2.54 1.54 -11.16
C TYR A 162 3.63 2.59 -11.41
N ALA A 163 3.30 3.76 -11.97
CA ALA A 163 4.22 4.80 -12.36
C ALA A 163 5.33 4.25 -13.29
N ASN A 164 6.57 4.20 -12.79
CA ASN A 164 7.73 3.68 -13.53
C ASN A 164 8.09 2.23 -13.16
N TYR A 165 7.29 1.58 -12.30
CA TYR A 165 7.49 0.19 -11.93
C TYR A 165 6.77 -0.74 -12.89
N MET A 166 7.29 -1.96 -13.03
CA MET A 166 6.57 -3.07 -13.66
C MET A 166 5.47 -3.58 -12.73
N SER A 167 4.41 -4.12 -13.31
CA SER A 167 3.34 -4.82 -12.60
C SER A 167 3.76 -6.24 -12.19
N PRO A 168 3.02 -6.91 -11.29
CA PRO A 168 3.30 -8.30 -10.90
C PRO A 168 3.25 -9.31 -12.06
N GLU A 169 2.51 -9.00 -13.13
CA GLU A 169 2.34 -9.86 -14.31
C GLU A 169 3.54 -9.78 -15.29
N GLU A 170 4.39 -8.77 -15.11
CA GLU A 170 5.57 -8.53 -15.93
C GLU A 170 6.83 -9.17 -15.31
N LEU A 171 7.96 -9.07 -16.03
CA LEU A 171 9.26 -9.54 -15.55
C LEU A 171 9.87 -8.58 -14.52
N TRP A 172 9.12 -8.29 -13.45
CA TRP A 172 9.40 -7.27 -12.43
C TRP A 172 10.80 -7.35 -11.81
N TRP A 173 11.37 -8.56 -11.72
CA TRP A 173 12.70 -8.79 -11.13
C TRP A 173 13.85 -8.36 -12.04
N THR A 174 13.56 -8.08 -13.32
CA THR A 174 14.54 -7.59 -14.29
C THR A 174 14.68 -6.07 -14.26
N ASP A 175 13.67 -5.38 -13.73
CA ASP A 175 13.70 -3.94 -13.52
C ASP A 175 14.25 -3.61 -12.13
N GLU A 176 15.35 -2.87 -12.09
CA GLU A 176 16.03 -2.53 -10.83
C GLU A 176 15.13 -1.74 -9.89
N SER A 177 14.35 -0.80 -10.42
CA SER A 177 13.48 0.06 -9.62
C SER A 177 12.34 -0.72 -8.97
N THR A 178 11.77 -1.67 -9.72
CA THR A 178 10.70 -2.56 -9.28
C THR A 178 11.22 -3.56 -8.25
N LEU A 179 12.40 -4.14 -8.48
CA LEU A 179 13.06 -5.01 -7.50
C LEU A 179 13.30 -4.26 -6.18
N GLN A 180 13.81 -3.03 -6.24
CA GLN A 180 14.06 -2.21 -5.05
C GLN A 180 12.78 -1.92 -4.27
N VAL A 181 11.68 -1.52 -4.92
CA VAL A 181 10.42 -1.23 -4.21
C VAL A 181 9.80 -2.49 -3.60
N VAL A 182 9.83 -3.63 -4.31
CA VAL A 182 9.34 -4.92 -3.79
C VAL A 182 10.13 -5.35 -2.55
N LEU A 183 11.46 -5.28 -2.61
CA LEU A 183 12.32 -5.61 -1.47
C LEU A 183 12.11 -4.65 -0.29
N ALA A 184 11.98 -3.35 -0.58
CA ALA A 184 11.78 -2.33 0.46
C ALA A 184 10.44 -2.53 1.19
N GLU A 185 9.33 -2.71 0.46
CA GLU A 185 8.02 -2.92 1.07
C GLU A 185 7.96 -4.25 1.84
N THR A 186 8.53 -5.32 1.29
CA THR A 186 8.65 -6.61 1.98
C THR A 186 9.46 -6.49 3.28
N SER A 187 10.60 -5.79 3.24
CA SER A 187 11.46 -5.61 4.41
C SER A 187 10.79 -4.76 5.49
N LYS A 188 10.05 -3.71 5.11
CA LYS A 188 9.26 -2.91 6.05
C LYS A 188 8.20 -3.76 6.74
N ILE A 189 7.47 -4.59 6.00
CA ILE A 189 6.45 -5.48 6.59
C ILE A 189 7.10 -6.50 7.53
N ALA A 190 8.21 -7.13 7.14
CA ALA A 190 8.94 -8.05 8.02
C ALA A 190 9.40 -7.35 9.31
N PHE A 191 9.91 -6.12 9.21
CA PHE A 191 10.29 -5.31 10.37
C PHE A 191 9.10 -4.99 11.29
N MET A 192 7.93 -4.70 10.73
CA MET A 192 6.71 -4.46 11.50
C MET A 192 6.32 -5.68 12.35
N PHE A 193 6.37 -6.89 11.78
CA PHE A 193 6.10 -8.13 12.53
C PHE A 193 7.14 -8.37 13.63
N LEU A 194 8.42 -8.12 13.36
CA LEU A 194 9.48 -8.23 14.37
C LEU A 194 9.30 -7.24 15.53
N LYS A 195 8.79 -6.03 15.24
CA LYS A 195 8.48 -5.00 16.23
C LYS A 195 7.10 -5.14 16.87
N ARG A 196 6.30 -6.13 16.46
CA ARG A 196 4.93 -6.41 16.96
C ARG A 196 3.99 -5.20 16.79
N TRP A 197 4.11 -4.51 15.67
CA TRP A 197 3.16 -3.44 15.27
C TRP A 197 1.86 -3.97 14.67
N VAL A 198 1.86 -5.26 14.32
CA VAL A 198 0.73 -6.07 13.84
C VAL A 198 0.59 -7.26 14.77
#